data_AF-A0A1Q3EAK9-F1
#
_entry.id   AF-A0A1Q3EAK9-F1
#
_cell.length_a   1.000
_cell.length_b   1.000
_cell.length_c   1.000
_cell.angle_alpha   90.00
_cell.angle_beta   90.00
_cell.angle_gamma   90.00
#
_symmetry.space_group_name_H-M   'P 1'
#
loop_
_entity.id
_entity.type
_entity.pdbx_description
1 polymer ?
#
loop_
_entity_poly.entity_id
_entity_poly.type
_entity_poly.pdbx_seq_one_letter_code
_entity_poly.pdbx_strand_id
1 'polypeptide(L)'
;MAHVFAGGRVEFVSDQHFGIGSNLILPGRGKNMGDGWETKRSRLPGHKDWAIIRLGAPGFLEQVELDTAHFKGNFPESCEIHALTSASNVVWTMEHSESDNWTLILPRTRLGPHRQHYFQLENVGGTPFTKKNGH
;
A
#
# COMPACT_ATOMS: atom_id res chain seq x y z
N MET A 1 11.90 0.88 0.76
CA MET A 1 11.88 0.19 -0.55
C MET A 1 10.71 0.62 -1.45
N ALA A 2 9.54 0.96 -0.91
CA ALA A 2 8.37 1.42 -1.68
C ALA A 2 8.44 2.90 -2.11
N HIS A 3 9.26 3.72 -1.46
CA HIS A 3 9.38 5.16 -1.74
C HIS A 3 9.84 5.44 -3.19
N VAL A 4 9.36 6.54 -3.78
CA VAL A 4 9.63 6.90 -5.18
C VAL A 4 11.12 7.02 -5.52
N PHE A 5 11.93 7.58 -4.63
CA PHE A 5 13.40 7.67 -4.82
C PHE A 5 14.12 6.32 -4.84
N ALA A 6 13.51 5.26 -4.30
CA ALA A 6 14.04 3.90 -4.43
C ALA A 6 13.59 3.21 -5.73
N GLY A 7 12.80 3.88 -6.57
CA GLY A 7 12.20 3.34 -7.80
C GLY A 7 10.81 2.72 -7.60
N GLY A 8 10.21 2.89 -6.42
CA GLY A 8 8.87 2.37 -6.13
C GLY A 8 7.80 3.06 -6.96
N ARG A 9 6.72 2.34 -7.27
CA ARG A 9 5.62 2.82 -8.12
C ARG A 9 4.28 2.32 -7.61
N VAL A 10 3.28 3.18 -7.64
CA VAL A 10 1.89 2.78 -7.44
C VAL A 10 1.37 2.30 -8.79
N GLU A 11 1.10 1.01 -8.91
CA GLU A 11 0.69 0.37 -10.17
C GLU A 11 -0.83 0.34 -10.31
N PHE A 12 -1.56 0.37 -9.19
CA PHE A 12 -3.02 0.33 -9.18
C PHE A 12 -3.57 0.92 -7.88
N VAL A 13 -4.80 1.45 -7.94
CA VAL A 13 -5.64 1.72 -6.77
C VAL A 13 -7.11 1.48 -7.11
N SER A 14 -7.91 1.07 -6.14
CA SER A 14 -9.34 0.77 -6.33
C SER A 14 -10.20 2.01 -6.60
N ASP A 15 -9.82 3.17 -6.05
CA ASP A 15 -10.52 4.44 -6.19
C ASP A 15 -9.53 5.62 -6.10
N GLN A 16 -9.76 6.71 -6.86
CA GLN A 16 -8.97 7.96 -6.78
C GLN A 16 -9.87 9.19 -6.73
N HIS A 17 -11.03 9.11 -6.09
CA HIS A 17 -12.03 10.16 -6.22
C HIS A 17 -11.58 11.51 -5.62
N PHE A 18 -10.75 11.49 -4.56
CA PHE A 18 -10.35 12.71 -3.85
C PHE A 18 -8.83 12.91 -3.74
N GLY A 19 -8.05 11.83 -3.63
CA GLY A 19 -6.59 11.90 -3.58
C GLY A 19 -5.91 11.03 -4.65
N ILE A 20 -4.66 11.36 -4.98
CA ILE A 20 -3.89 10.66 -6.01
C ILE A 20 -3.10 9.53 -5.36
N GLY A 21 -3.32 8.29 -5.80
CA GLY A 21 -2.68 7.11 -5.21
C GLY A 21 -1.14 7.18 -5.16
N SER A 22 -0.51 7.82 -6.15
CA SER A 22 0.95 8.01 -6.20
C SER A 22 1.52 8.83 -5.03
N ASN A 23 0.69 9.60 -4.33
CA ASN A 23 1.11 10.37 -3.17
C ASN A 23 1.58 9.49 -2.00
N LEU A 24 1.10 8.23 -1.93
CA LEU A 24 1.45 7.27 -0.87
C LEU A 24 2.95 7.01 -0.70
N ILE A 25 3.74 7.24 -1.75
CA ILE A 25 5.17 6.91 -1.79
C ILE A 25 6.07 8.14 -2.00
N LEU A 26 5.50 9.35 -1.86
CA LEU A 26 6.23 10.62 -1.94
C LEU A 26 6.99 10.91 -0.64
N PRO A 27 8.03 11.75 -0.69
CA PRO A 27 8.82 12.09 0.49
C PRO A 27 8.09 13.05 1.42
N GLY A 28 8.31 12.87 2.72
CA GLY A 28 7.71 13.70 3.76
C GLY A 28 6.25 13.33 4.02
N ARG A 29 5.55 14.21 4.75
CA ARG A 29 4.20 13.95 5.28
C ARG A 29 3.09 14.76 4.61
N GLY A 30 3.43 15.46 3.52
CA GLY A 30 2.54 16.45 2.91
C GLY A 30 2.27 17.67 3.79
N LYS A 31 1.57 18.66 3.23
CA LYS A 31 1.14 19.90 3.90
C LYS A 31 -0.32 19.82 4.33
N ASN A 32 -1.14 19.07 3.59
CA ASN A 32 -2.58 18.90 3.85
C ASN A 32 -3.09 17.56 3.29
N MET A 33 -4.39 17.32 3.36
CA MET A 33 -5.02 16.06 2.92
C MET A 33 -4.89 15.80 1.41
N GLY A 34 -4.78 16.84 0.58
CA GLY A 34 -4.59 16.70 -0.86
C GLY A 34 -3.24 16.11 -1.26
N ASP A 35 -2.28 16.06 -0.32
CA ASP A 35 -0.99 15.42 -0.48
C ASP A 35 -1.02 13.92 -0.10
N GLY A 36 -2.21 13.36 0.17
CA GLY A 36 -2.42 11.95 0.47
C GLY A 36 -3.24 11.22 -0.61
N TRP A 37 -3.66 9.99 -0.29
CA TRP A 37 -4.64 9.23 -1.04
C TRP A 37 -5.93 9.13 -0.22
N GLU A 38 -7.04 9.58 -0.80
CA GLU A 38 -8.37 9.55 -0.20
C GLU A 38 -9.37 8.97 -1.19
N THR A 39 -10.16 8.02 -0.72
CA THR A 39 -11.20 7.35 -1.50
C THR A 39 -12.59 7.84 -1.11
N LYS A 40 -13.56 7.60 -1.98
CA LYS A 40 -14.96 7.89 -1.69
C LYS A 40 -15.47 7.02 -0.54
N ARG A 41 -16.18 7.64 0.41
CA ARG A 41 -16.87 6.89 1.48
C ARG A 41 -17.84 5.87 0.90
N SER A 42 -17.56 4.59 1.11
CA SER A 42 -18.50 3.52 0.80
C SER A 42 -19.49 3.29 1.94
N ARG A 43 -20.69 2.81 1.59
CA ARG A 43 -21.73 2.35 2.54
C ARG A 43 -21.97 0.85 2.45
N LEU A 44 -21.21 0.15 1.60
CA LEU A 44 -21.36 -1.28 1.41
C LEU A 44 -20.67 -2.02 2.56
N PRO A 45 -21.34 -2.99 3.21
CA PRO A 45 -20.71 -3.82 4.23
C PRO A 45 -19.47 -4.52 3.67
N GLY A 46 -18.36 -4.46 4.41
CA GLY A 46 -17.12 -5.12 4.01
C GLY A 46 -16.35 -4.44 2.88
N HIS A 47 -16.75 -3.23 2.44
CA HIS A 47 -15.99 -2.47 1.45
C HIS A 47 -14.55 -2.24 1.91
N LYS A 48 -13.62 -2.47 1.00
CA LYS A 48 -12.21 -2.16 1.17
C LYS A 48 -11.75 -1.34 -0.02
N ASP A 49 -10.86 -0.39 0.24
CA ASP A 49 -10.06 0.24 -0.79
C ASP A 49 -8.62 -0.25 -0.66
N TRP A 50 -7.96 -0.43 -1.79
CA TRP A 50 -6.59 -0.94 -1.82
C TRP A 50 -5.74 -0.24 -2.89
N ALA A 51 -4.44 -0.30 -2.67
CA ALA A 51 -3.42 0.18 -3.59
C ALA A 51 -2.40 -0.95 -3.80
N ILE A 52 -1.92 -1.08 -5.03
CA ILE A 52 -0.83 -2.01 -5.36
C ILE A 52 0.42 -1.17 -5.58
N ILE A 53 1.40 -1.40 -4.71
CA ILE A 53 2.67 -0.69 -4.73
C ILE A 53 3.77 -1.67 -5.10
N ARG A 54 4.41 -1.38 -6.21
CA ARG A 54 5.61 -2.07 -6.67
C ARG A 54 6.83 -1.50 -5.97
N LEU A 55 7.64 -2.37 -5.37
CA LEU A 55 8.95 -1.99 -4.83
C LEU A 55 9.93 -1.64 -5.96
N GLY A 56 10.80 -0.68 -5.71
CA GLY A 56 11.79 -0.26 -6.72
C GLY A 56 12.92 -1.28 -6.96
N ALA A 57 13.18 -2.14 -5.98
CA ALA A 57 14.11 -3.26 -6.10
C ALA A 57 13.60 -4.48 -5.32
N PRO A 58 14.02 -5.70 -5.72
CA PRO A 58 13.93 -6.91 -4.89
C PRO A 58 14.53 -6.71 -3.50
N GLY A 59 13.91 -7.27 -2.46
CA GLY A 59 14.55 -7.31 -1.14
C GLY A 59 13.68 -7.90 -0.05
N PHE A 60 14.25 -7.94 1.16
CA PHE A 60 13.60 -8.45 2.35
C PHE A 60 12.83 -7.31 3.02
N LEU A 61 11.57 -7.59 3.34
CA LEU A 61 10.71 -6.67 4.05
C LEU A 61 10.85 -6.92 5.55
N GLU A 62 10.93 -5.86 6.35
CA GLU A 62 11.05 -5.96 7.81
C GLU A 62 9.99 -5.12 8.51
N GLN A 63 9.82 -3.88 8.04
CA GLN A 63 8.92 -2.90 8.65
C GLN A 63 8.14 -2.13 7.61
N VAL A 64 7.01 -1.58 8.05
CA VAL A 64 6.20 -0.65 7.27
C VAL A 64 5.83 0.56 8.12
N GLU A 65 5.76 1.71 7.47
CA GLU A 65 5.20 2.93 8.01
C GLU A 65 3.85 3.21 7.33
N LEU A 66 2.82 3.44 8.12
CA LEU A 66 1.52 3.94 7.67
C LEU A 66 1.28 5.31 8.33
N ASP A 67 1.30 6.38 7.54
CA ASP A 67 1.09 7.74 8.04
C ASP A 67 -0.29 8.26 7.64
N THR A 68 -1.12 8.56 8.64
CA THR A 68 -2.44 9.16 8.47
C THR A 68 -2.39 10.69 8.61
N ALA A 69 -1.25 11.31 8.29
CA ALA A 69 -1.06 12.76 8.32
C ALA A 69 -2.24 13.50 7.66
N HIS A 70 -2.65 14.59 8.29
CA HIS A 70 -3.81 15.44 7.94
C HIS A 70 -5.21 14.78 7.95
N PHE A 71 -5.33 13.46 7.95
CA PHE A 71 -6.60 12.74 8.10
C PHE A 71 -7.03 12.64 9.57
N LYS A 72 -7.79 13.63 10.05
CA LYS A 72 -8.19 13.74 11.47
C LYS A 72 -9.53 13.07 11.78
N GLY A 73 -10.44 13.01 10.80
CA GLY A 73 -11.79 12.45 10.99
C GLY A 73 -12.23 11.45 9.91
N ASN A 74 -11.42 11.28 8.87
CA ASN A 74 -11.66 10.39 7.72
C ASN A 74 -10.44 9.48 7.44
N PHE A 75 -9.62 9.21 8.46
CA PHE A 75 -8.58 8.20 8.36
C PHE A 75 -9.22 6.80 8.25
N PRO A 76 -8.54 5.82 7.63
CA PRO A 76 -9.01 4.44 7.61
C PRO A 76 -9.09 3.86 9.04
N GLU A 77 -10.16 3.15 9.36
CA GLU A 77 -10.31 2.47 10.66
C GLU A 77 -9.17 1.47 10.90
N SER A 78 -8.78 0.75 9.85
CA SER A 78 -7.78 -0.30 9.89
C SER A 78 -7.11 -0.48 8.53
N CYS A 79 -5.91 -1.03 8.53
CA CYS A 79 -5.18 -1.44 7.33
C CYS A 79 -4.66 -2.87 7.50
N GLU A 80 -4.58 -3.60 6.39
CA GLU A 80 -3.87 -4.87 6.27
C GLU A 80 -2.95 -4.77 5.05
N ILE A 81 -1.83 -5.50 5.07
CA ILE A 81 -0.87 -5.48 3.96
C ILE A 81 -0.58 -6.91 3.54
N HIS A 82 -0.59 -7.08 2.23
CA HIS A 82 -0.17 -8.31 1.59
C HIS A 82 1.04 -8.04 0.68
N ALA A 83 1.86 -9.05 0.49
CA ALA A 83 2.98 -9.01 -0.44
C ALA A 83 3.02 -10.24 -1.33
N LEU A 84 3.57 -10.06 -2.52
CA LEU A 84 3.61 -11.03 -3.59
C LEU A 84 4.94 -10.86 -4.33
N THR A 85 5.53 -11.97 -4.74
CA THR A 85 6.63 -11.99 -5.71
C THR A 85 6.08 -12.39 -7.07
N SER A 86 6.24 -11.53 -8.07
CA SER A 86 5.84 -11.82 -9.44
C SER A 86 7.04 -11.89 -10.38
N ALA A 87 7.03 -12.87 -11.29
CA ALA A 87 8.09 -13.05 -12.28
C ALA A 87 7.90 -12.21 -13.56
N SER A 88 6.75 -11.58 -13.74
CA SER A 88 6.40 -10.85 -14.97
C SER A 88 5.86 -9.45 -14.68
N ASN A 89 5.76 -8.63 -15.73
CA ASN A 89 4.97 -7.39 -15.66
C ASN A 89 3.49 -7.78 -15.59
N VAL A 90 2.89 -7.61 -14.42
CA VAL A 90 1.46 -7.83 -14.22
C VAL A 90 0.72 -6.56 -14.61
N VAL A 91 -0.33 -6.71 -15.41
CA VAL A 91 -1.31 -5.66 -15.64
C VAL A 91 -2.41 -5.82 -14.61
N TRP A 92 -2.42 -4.92 -13.65
CA TRP A 92 -3.35 -4.94 -12.52
C TRP A 92 -4.74 -4.45 -12.94
N THR A 93 -5.75 -5.24 -12.64
CA THR A 93 -7.17 -4.91 -12.79
C THR A 93 -7.88 -5.25 -11.48
N MET A 94 -9.12 -4.77 -11.32
CA MET A 94 -9.96 -5.11 -10.17
C MET A 94 -10.10 -6.63 -9.98
N GLU A 95 -10.23 -7.39 -11.08
CA GLU A 95 -10.44 -8.84 -11.05
C GLU A 95 -9.13 -9.61 -10.78
N HIS A 96 -8.00 -9.17 -11.35
CA HIS A 96 -6.71 -9.86 -11.18
C HIS A 96 -6.09 -9.63 -9.80
N SER A 97 -6.43 -8.56 -9.09
CA SER A 97 -5.85 -8.30 -7.77
C SER A 97 -6.25 -9.32 -6.70
N GLU A 98 -7.36 -10.05 -6.88
CA GLU A 98 -7.89 -11.00 -5.90
C GLU A 98 -7.42 -12.45 -6.11
N SER A 99 -6.93 -12.80 -7.32
CA SER A 99 -6.61 -14.19 -7.70
C SER A 99 -5.15 -14.62 -7.43
N ASP A 100 -4.29 -13.68 -7.06
CA ASP A 100 -2.87 -13.94 -6.88
C ASP A 100 -2.54 -14.49 -5.48
N ASN A 101 -1.43 -15.24 -5.38
CA ASN A 101 -0.91 -15.83 -4.14
C ASN A 101 -0.28 -14.77 -3.22
N TRP A 102 -1.09 -13.82 -2.78
CA TRP A 102 -0.73 -12.78 -1.82
C TRP A 102 -0.47 -13.39 -0.44
N THR A 103 0.68 -13.05 0.14
CA THR A 103 1.04 -13.41 1.51
C THR A 103 0.65 -12.27 2.44
N LEU A 104 -0.18 -12.53 3.46
CA LEU A 104 -0.51 -11.55 4.49
C LEU A 104 0.74 -11.27 5.34
N ILE A 105 1.24 -10.03 5.28
CA ILE A 105 2.45 -9.59 5.99
C ILE A 105 2.19 -8.53 7.07
N LEU A 106 0.99 -7.93 7.09
CA LEU A 106 0.47 -7.17 8.21
C LEU A 106 -1.01 -7.51 8.38
N PRO A 107 -1.41 -8.20 9.47
CA PRO A 107 -2.82 -8.47 9.72
C PRO A 107 -3.61 -7.17 9.93
N ARG A 108 -4.94 -7.25 9.78
CA ARG A 108 -5.83 -6.10 9.95
C ARG A 108 -5.59 -5.41 11.29
N THR A 109 -4.99 -4.23 11.22
CA THR A 109 -4.52 -3.47 12.38
C THR A 109 -5.21 -2.12 12.42
N ARG A 110 -5.68 -1.71 13.60
CA ARG A 110 -6.34 -0.41 13.79
C ARG A 110 -5.33 0.73 13.63
N LEU A 111 -5.79 1.79 12.96
CA LEU A 111 -5.04 3.03 12.82
C LEU A 111 -5.68 4.15 13.65
N GLY A 112 -4.91 5.18 13.91
CA GLY A 112 -5.34 6.41 14.57
C GLY A 112 -5.29 7.61 13.63
N PRO A 113 -5.95 8.71 14.00
CA PRO A 113 -5.94 9.94 13.23
C PRO A 113 -4.58 10.63 13.30
N HIS A 114 -4.17 11.26 12.20
CA HIS A 114 -3.08 12.23 12.16
C HIS A 114 -1.75 11.78 12.79
N ARG A 115 -1.31 10.55 12.51
CA ARG A 115 -0.08 10.01 13.10
C ARG A 115 0.62 9.00 12.21
N GLN A 116 1.91 8.83 12.49
CA GLN A 116 2.71 7.74 11.94
C GLN A 116 2.49 6.48 12.78
N HIS A 117 2.38 5.35 12.09
CA HIS A 117 2.29 4.01 12.66
C HIS A 117 3.42 3.19 12.07
N TYR A 118 4.22 2.58 12.94
CA TYR A 118 5.33 1.72 12.55
C TYR A 118 5.02 0.30 13.01
N PHE A 119 5.06 -0.64 12.07
CA PHE A 119 4.78 -2.05 12.34
C PHE A 119 5.93 -2.92 11.86
N GLN A 120 6.25 -3.95 12.64
CA GLN A 120 7.05 -5.07 12.15
C GLN A 120 6.15 -5.92 11.25
N LEU A 121 6.71 -6.41 10.16
CA LEU A 121 6.02 -7.27 9.23
C LEU A 121 6.17 -8.73 9.65
N GLU A 122 5.09 -9.49 9.48
CA GLU A 122 5.00 -10.92 9.76
C GLU A 122 5.14 -11.73 8.47
N ASN A 123 5.49 -13.01 8.55
CA ASN A 123 5.55 -13.91 7.38
C ASN A 123 6.48 -13.45 6.25
N VAL A 124 7.46 -12.59 6.55
CA VAL A 124 8.45 -12.04 5.60
C VAL A 124 9.82 -12.71 5.69
N GLY A 125 10.04 -13.57 6.70
CA GLY A 125 11.34 -14.17 6.98
C GLY A 125 11.87 -15.05 5.83
N GLY A 126 13.08 -14.77 5.37
CA GLY A 126 13.80 -15.60 4.40
C GLY A 126 13.28 -15.54 2.95
N THR A 127 12.21 -14.78 2.67
CA THR A 127 11.65 -14.63 1.33
C THR A 127 11.90 -13.22 0.80
N PRO A 128 12.71 -13.06 -0.26
CA PRO A 128 12.79 -11.77 -0.92
C PRO A 128 11.49 -11.52 -1.70
N PHE A 129 10.88 -10.36 -1.49
CA PHE A 129 9.76 -9.91 -2.31
C PHE A 129 10.31 -9.18 -3.53
N THR A 130 10.00 -9.69 -4.73
CA THR A 130 10.69 -9.26 -5.95
C THR A 130 9.78 -9.09 -7.17
N LYS A 131 10.27 -8.32 -8.16
CA LYS A 131 10.06 -8.64 -9.57
C LYS A 131 11.30 -9.38 -10.08
N LYS A 132 11.13 -10.56 -10.65
CA LYS A 132 12.15 -11.11 -11.57
C LYS A 132 11.99 -10.36 -12.89
N ASN A 133 13.01 -9.66 -13.38
CA ASN A 133 12.95 -9.13 -14.73
C ASN A 133 12.96 -10.32 -15.69
N GLY A 134 11.84 -10.58 -16.36
CA GLY A 134 11.83 -11.37 -17.59
C GLY A 134 12.69 -10.66 -18.64
N HIS A 135 13.54 -11.44 -19.31
CA HIS A 135 14.46 -11.01 -20.36
C HIS A 135 13.78 -10.19 -21.46
#